data_AF-A0A194RHA8-F1
#
_entry.id   AF-A0A194RHA8-F1
#
_cell.length_a   1.000
_cell.length_b   1.000
_cell.length_c   1.000
_cell.angle_alpha   90.00
_cell.angle_beta   90.00
_cell.angle_gamma   90.00
#
_symmetry.space_group_name_H-M   'P 1'
#
loop_
_entity.id
_entity.type
_entity.pdbx_description
1 polymer ?
#
loop_
_entity_poly.entity_id
_entity_poly.type
_entity_poly.pdbx_seq_one_letter_code
_entity_poly.pdbx_strand_id
1 'polypeptide(L)'
;MRLFSTSLLRRFRLDGIEQASNPIETEFLLPYRASAFQFHKYKLLMDLFLPSQNLLETDESLTLVEKCLLHKLLSSTVQPWQRGDENLMCPLSAEQMENMSTNSSGRIHSRCPIEDGVIQTDWGPVAVGTIIAAIAASLESQRVSLTDIFSANIYKSEVSQPMIDRALADWEKQIEKPYENNNNANFEIKTPATDQLNISNILVATVVGDLAEVVVNQGPRVGASAQLMTVGSNNRWNDTLLPRDFYLLPQNRNDWQFTDAEILAGVDGLILASYMPSWIELRRSLRLSQVLDSYYSNEGVSFEPAVRACNRLALYNSVLNSTLLTSETLRFAQVLSLTQNTVYIPLEEMQRMSEAAVTAFIEYVPSVLRKYQRNCVSIDSVPVVDLIVATDSSWRGYDVEQFLSWVGGALELDAERSTLGVVHGNTGRWVAPPAHNITDLFTHIANYTDPWPNRLNLPNVLTTVNQHLRNKTLQDINSKASAGRSTVILIMSPTDQPSGNEIETSRTIMHSIRSSFFDAYFAYAAQDLTNFQNINNEYLDYSEIFITLPSTCVQEVATAIDTFMIKNDIPKRIVGAACPSNGTTFYQIEYEDSVLSKKKRGYRIHPFYLRQQPLIRVQVTAPSMIVKKL
;
A
#
# COMPACT_ATOMS: atom_id res chain seq x y z
N MET A 1 18.01 3.79 6.33
CA MET A 1 16.61 3.98 6.73
C MET A 1 16.39 5.36 7.34
N ARG A 2 16.97 5.69 8.50
CA ARG A 2 16.86 7.00 9.20
C ARG A 2 16.88 8.23 8.28
N LEU A 3 18.01 8.51 7.63
CA LEU A 3 18.14 9.69 6.76
C LEU A 3 17.18 9.65 5.57
N PHE A 4 16.93 8.45 5.03
CA PHE A 4 16.09 8.27 3.85
C PHE A 4 14.61 8.56 4.14
N SER A 5 14.05 8.06 5.25
CA SER A 5 12.66 8.31 5.63
C SER A 5 12.38 9.80 5.80
N THR A 6 13.27 10.52 6.49
CA THR A 6 13.18 11.97 6.68
C THR A 6 13.34 12.74 5.37
N SER A 7 14.27 12.32 4.50
CA SER A 7 14.49 12.97 3.20
C SER A 7 13.29 12.79 2.26
N LEU A 8 12.64 11.62 2.27
CA LEU A 8 11.41 11.39 1.51
C LEU A 8 10.30 12.34 1.95
N LEU A 9 10.05 12.45 3.26
CA LEU A 9 9.00 13.32 3.80
C LEU A 9 9.26 14.79 3.45
N ARG A 10 10.47 15.29 3.68
CA ARG A 10 10.79 16.70 3.38
C ARG A 10 10.79 17.03 1.90
N ARG A 11 11.11 16.06 1.04
CA ARG A 11 11.17 16.30 -0.40
C ARG A 11 9.81 16.17 -1.08
N PHE A 12 9.02 15.18 -0.68
CA PHE A 12 7.84 14.76 -1.44
C PHE A 12 6.51 14.93 -0.69
N ARG A 13 6.49 15.05 0.65
CA ARG A 13 5.23 15.27 1.37
C ARG A 13 4.93 16.76 1.45
N LEU A 14 3.72 17.17 1.09
CA LEU A 14 3.17 18.50 1.36
C LEU A 14 1.65 18.36 1.59
N ASP A 15 1.24 18.45 2.85
CA ASP A 15 -0.16 18.25 3.19
C ASP A 15 -0.99 19.53 3.00
N GLY A 16 -2.30 19.37 2.84
CA GLY A 16 -3.25 20.47 2.79
C GLY A 16 -3.19 21.33 1.52
N ILE A 17 -2.86 20.70 0.39
CA ILE A 17 -2.89 21.32 -0.93
C ILE A 17 -4.35 21.52 -1.35
N GLU A 18 -4.74 22.77 -1.57
CA GLU A 18 -6.07 23.16 -2.06
C GLU A 18 -5.97 23.80 -3.44
N GLN A 19 -6.95 23.48 -4.29
CA GLN A 19 -7.12 24.18 -5.56
C GLN A 19 -7.84 25.52 -5.34
N ALA A 20 -7.33 26.59 -5.96
CA ALA A 20 -7.92 27.91 -5.94
C ALA A 20 -9.35 27.93 -6.51
N SER A 21 -10.20 28.83 -6.00
CA SER A 21 -11.62 28.90 -6.35
C SER A 21 -11.88 29.17 -7.83
N ASN A 22 -11.02 30.00 -8.45
CA ASN A 22 -11.01 30.30 -9.88
C ASN A 22 -9.68 29.82 -10.47
N PRO A 23 -9.58 28.55 -10.87
CA PRO A 23 -8.31 28.01 -11.36
C PRO A 23 -7.97 28.65 -12.71
N ILE A 24 -6.96 29.51 -12.70
CA ILE A 24 -6.32 30.00 -13.93
C ILE A 24 -4.97 29.31 -13.96
N GLU A 25 -4.84 28.27 -14.77
CA GLU A 25 -3.54 27.64 -15.00
C GLU A 25 -2.83 28.38 -16.13
N THR A 26 -1.63 28.87 -15.85
CA THR A 26 -0.74 29.47 -16.85
C THR A 26 0.65 28.87 -16.67
N GLU A 27 1.54 29.08 -17.64
CA GLU A 27 2.95 28.65 -17.55
C GLU A 27 3.65 29.11 -16.26
N PHE A 28 3.20 30.22 -15.65
CA PHE A 28 3.80 30.81 -14.45
C PHE A 28 2.97 30.67 -13.18
N LEU A 29 1.74 30.14 -13.27
CA LEU A 29 0.80 30.08 -12.15
C LEU A 29 0.12 28.72 -12.10
N LEU A 30 0.43 27.95 -11.06
CA LEU A 30 -0.32 26.76 -10.68
C LEU A 30 -1.51 27.17 -9.81
N PRO A 31 -2.73 26.68 -10.06
CA PRO A 31 -3.93 27.05 -9.32
C PRO A 31 -4.03 26.32 -7.98
N TYR A 32 -2.91 26.08 -7.30
CA TYR A 32 -2.83 25.32 -6.06
C TYR A 32 -2.06 26.11 -5.00
N ARG A 33 -2.48 25.96 -3.74
CA ARG A 33 -1.78 26.53 -2.59
C ARG A 33 -1.91 25.58 -1.40
N ALA A 34 -0.90 25.55 -0.54
CA ALA A 34 -0.97 24.81 0.72
C ALA A 34 -1.64 25.72 1.76
N SER A 35 -2.95 25.57 1.93
CA SER A 35 -3.76 26.40 2.84
C SER A 35 -4.87 25.66 3.58
N ALA A 36 -5.06 24.37 3.32
CA ALA A 36 -6.02 23.58 4.08
C ALA A 36 -5.56 23.44 5.53
N PHE A 37 -6.48 23.02 6.41
CA PHE A 37 -6.18 22.83 7.83
C PHE A 37 -5.00 21.86 8.05
N GLN A 38 -4.85 20.82 7.22
CA GLN A 38 -3.77 19.83 7.31
C GLN A 38 -2.37 20.44 7.19
N PHE A 39 -2.25 21.56 6.46
CA PHE A 39 -0.96 22.21 6.22
C PHE A 39 -0.32 22.73 7.51
N HIS A 40 -1.12 23.25 8.45
CA HIS A 40 -0.60 23.83 9.70
C HIS A 40 0.06 22.77 10.59
N LYS A 41 -0.60 21.61 10.79
CA LYS A 41 -0.01 20.45 11.46
C LYS A 41 1.23 19.95 10.75
N TYR A 42 1.15 19.75 9.43
CA TYR A 42 2.28 19.29 8.62
C TYR A 42 3.51 20.18 8.79
N LYS A 43 3.31 21.50 8.73
CA LYS A 43 4.41 22.46 8.83
C LYS A 43 5.08 22.39 10.20
N LEU A 44 4.31 22.32 11.28
CA LEU A 44 4.86 22.13 12.63
C LEU A 44 5.58 20.80 12.78
N LEU A 45 5.00 19.71 12.26
CA LEU A 45 5.63 18.38 12.24
C LEU A 45 6.99 18.43 11.53
N MET A 46 7.04 19.02 10.33
CA MET A 46 8.28 19.11 9.54
C MET A 46 9.30 20.05 10.18
N ASP A 47 8.91 21.20 10.71
CA ASP A 47 9.89 22.20 11.17
C ASP A 47 10.40 21.94 12.59
N LEU A 48 9.60 21.31 13.45
CA LEU A 48 9.91 21.19 14.88
C LEU A 48 10.10 19.75 15.36
N PHE A 49 9.37 18.79 14.80
CA PHE A 49 9.30 17.43 15.36
C PHE A 49 10.08 16.40 14.56
N LEU A 50 10.28 16.61 13.26
CA LEU A 50 11.07 15.73 12.41
C LEU A 50 12.48 16.27 12.17
N PRO A 51 13.50 15.39 12.07
CA PRO A 51 14.89 15.83 11.86
C PRO A 51 15.06 16.66 10.59
N SER A 52 15.89 17.71 10.62
CA SER A 52 16.15 18.61 9.48
C SER A 52 17.58 18.55 8.93
N GLN A 53 18.46 17.82 9.61
CA GLN A 53 19.90 17.83 9.33
C GLN A 53 20.34 16.59 8.55
N ASN A 54 21.39 16.73 7.73
CA ASN A 54 22.03 15.64 6.99
C ASN A 54 21.08 14.87 6.06
N LEU A 55 20.25 15.59 5.31
CA LEU A 55 19.32 15.00 4.34
C LEU A 55 20.09 14.45 3.12
N LEU A 56 19.57 13.35 2.59
CA LEU A 56 20.05 12.76 1.34
C LEU A 56 19.44 13.49 0.15
N GLU A 57 20.21 13.68 -0.91
CA GLU A 57 19.69 14.14 -2.20
C GLU A 57 18.94 12.99 -2.87
N THR A 58 17.60 13.07 -2.87
CA THR A 58 16.72 12.04 -3.45
C THR A 58 16.32 12.35 -4.90
N ASP A 59 16.66 13.55 -5.40
CA ASP A 59 16.22 14.02 -6.71
C ASP A 59 16.91 13.32 -7.88
N GLU A 60 18.20 13.02 -7.77
CA GLU A 60 18.95 12.43 -8.86
C GLU A 60 18.67 10.93 -9.04
N SER A 61 18.15 10.30 -7.98
CA SER A 61 17.89 8.85 -7.97
C SER A 61 16.52 8.43 -8.52
N LEU A 62 15.61 9.38 -8.76
CA LEU A 62 14.21 9.10 -9.10
C LEU A 62 13.80 9.78 -10.40
N THR A 63 13.01 9.08 -11.21
CA THR A 63 12.37 9.64 -12.40
C THR A 63 11.26 10.62 -12.03
N LEU A 64 10.82 11.46 -12.97
CA LEU A 64 9.73 12.41 -12.72
C LEU A 64 8.43 11.69 -12.30
N VAL A 65 8.11 10.55 -12.91
CA VAL A 65 6.91 9.77 -12.60
C VAL A 65 6.97 9.24 -11.18
N GLU A 66 8.11 8.69 -10.75
CA GLU A 66 8.30 8.21 -9.38
C GLU A 66 8.20 9.35 -8.35
N LYS A 67 8.74 10.53 -8.66
CA LYS A 67 8.62 11.72 -7.81
C LYS A 67 7.15 12.14 -7.64
N CYS A 68 6.39 12.22 -8.74
CA CYS A 68 4.98 12.56 -8.71
C CYS A 68 4.16 11.50 -7.94
N LEU A 69 4.48 10.21 -8.12
CA LEU A 69 3.83 9.12 -7.40
C LEU A 69 4.10 9.21 -5.90
N LEU A 70 5.36 9.39 -5.49
CA LEU A 70 5.72 9.57 -4.08
C LEU A 70 5.06 10.81 -3.49
N HIS A 71 4.98 11.91 -4.25
CA HIS A 71 4.29 13.10 -3.79
C HIS A 71 2.80 12.84 -3.52
N LYS A 72 2.11 12.18 -4.46
CA LYS A 72 0.69 11.80 -4.31
C LYS A 72 0.46 10.81 -3.17
N LEU A 73 1.39 9.88 -2.96
CA LEU A 73 1.31 8.83 -1.94
C LEU A 73 1.55 9.38 -0.52
N LEU A 74 2.46 10.34 -0.37
CA LEU A 74 2.91 10.81 0.94
C LEU A 74 2.11 12.01 1.47
N SER A 75 1.54 12.80 0.57
CA SER A 75 0.84 14.05 0.91
C SER A 75 -0.61 13.78 1.29
N SER A 76 -1.02 14.19 2.49
CA SER A 76 -2.42 14.11 2.94
C SER A 76 -3.17 15.40 2.57
N THR A 77 -4.22 15.28 1.76
CA THR A 77 -5.15 16.38 1.50
C THR A 77 -6.54 15.85 1.20
N VAL A 78 -7.56 16.65 1.47
CA VAL A 78 -8.94 16.34 1.07
C VAL A 78 -9.34 17.30 -0.02
N GLN A 79 -9.78 16.80 -1.16
CA GLN A 79 -10.33 17.55 -2.27
C GLN A 79 -11.83 17.76 -2.06
N PRO A 80 -12.27 18.95 -1.60
CA PRO A 80 -13.63 19.13 -1.12
C PRO A 80 -14.61 19.55 -2.22
N TRP A 81 -14.15 19.70 -3.47
CA TRP A 81 -14.89 20.32 -4.56
C TRP A 81 -15.53 19.28 -5.48
N GLN A 82 -16.72 19.60 -5.99
CA GLN A 82 -17.46 18.76 -6.94
C GLN A 82 -16.69 18.59 -8.28
N ARG A 83 -16.71 17.37 -8.81
CA ARG A 83 -16.03 16.99 -10.08
C ARG A 83 -16.96 16.90 -11.30
N GLY A 84 -18.28 16.99 -11.10
CA GLY A 84 -19.29 16.89 -12.16
C GLY A 84 -19.84 15.48 -12.41
N ASP A 85 -19.29 14.46 -11.78
CA ASP A 85 -19.70 13.05 -11.87
C ASP A 85 -20.43 12.54 -10.60
N GLU A 86 -20.72 13.44 -9.66
CA GLU A 86 -21.34 13.16 -8.35
C GLU A 86 -22.58 12.27 -8.42
N ASN A 87 -23.38 12.38 -9.48
CA ASN A 87 -24.63 11.63 -9.64
C ASN A 87 -24.41 10.14 -9.98
N LEU A 88 -23.22 9.79 -10.46
CA LEU A 88 -22.83 8.42 -10.77
C LEU A 88 -22.02 7.81 -9.63
N MET A 89 -21.14 8.61 -9.02
CA MET A 89 -20.13 8.13 -8.07
C MET A 89 -20.53 8.27 -6.61
N CYS A 90 -21.18 9.38 -6.23
CA CYS A 90 -21.51 9.64 -4.83
C CYS A 90 -22.90 9.10 -4.48
N PRO A 91 -23.04 8.28 -3.42
CA PRO A 91 -24.34 7.81 -2.97
C PRO A 91 -25.19 9.00 -2.49
N LEU A 92 -26.48 8.98 -2.84
CA LEU A 92 -27.45 9.97 -2.37
C LEU A 92 -27.95 9.56 -0.98
N SER A 93 -27.62 10.31 0.07
CA SER A 93 -28.37 10.24 1.33
C SER A 93 -29.52 11.26 1.33
N ALA A 94 -30.63 10.92 1.99
CA ALA A 94 -31.81 11.80 2.08
C ALA A 94 -31.51 13.12 2.79
N GLU A 95 -30.60 13.12 3.77
CA GLU A 95 -30.20 14.31 4.56
C GLU A 95 -29.29 15.27 3.77
N GLN A 96 -28.52 14.76 2.79
CA GLN A 96 -27.63 15.58 1.97
C GLN A 96 -28.36 16.38 0.87
N MET A 97 -29.62 16.06 0.57
CA MET A 97 -30.43 16.81 -0.40
C MET A 97 -30.85 18.20 0.09
N GLU A 98 -31.03 18.40 1.40
CA GLU A 98 -31.63 19.63 1.95
C GLU A 98 -30.61 20.75 2.24
N ASN A 99 -29.33 20.42 2.44
CA ASN A 99 -28.33 21.38 2.93
C ASN A 99 -27.46 22.03 1.86
N MET A 100 -27.79 21.92 0.56
CA MET A 100 -26.94 22.42 -0.53
C MET A 100 -27.15 23.92 -0.85
N SER A 101 -26.70 24.80 0.05
CA SER A 101 -26.48 26.22 -0.27
C SER A 101 -25.08 26.45 -0.84
N THR A 102 -25.03 27.33 -1.83
CA THR A 102 -23.88 27.82 -2.59
C THR A 102 -22.88 28.55 -1.69
N ASN A 103 -21.59 28.19 -1.77
CA ASN A 103 -20.54 29.08 -1.25
C ASN A 103 -20.49 30.35 -2.10
N SER A 104 -20.14 31.47 -1.46
CA SER A 104 -20.01 32.80 -2.07
C SER A 104 -18.96 32.90 -3.20
N SER A 105 -18.20 31.84 -3.43
CA SER A 105 -17.19 31.70 -4.49
C SER A 105 -17.68 31.01 -5.76
N GLY A 106 -18.95 30.59 -5.85
CA GLY A 106 -19.51 29.93 -7.03
C GLY A 106 -19.11 28.45 -7.22
N ARG A 107 -18.32 27.88 -6.30
CA ARG A 107 -17.98 26.45 -6.25
C ARG A 107 -18.87 25.68 -5.27
N ILE A 108 -19.23 24.47 -5.66
CA ILE A 108 -20.07 23.55 -4.89
C ILE A 108 -19.19 22.49 -4.24
N HIS A 109 -19.44 22.19 -2.96
CA HIS A 109 -18.78 21.10 -2.25
C HIS A 109 -19.22 19.74 -2.79
N SER A 110 -18.27 18.82 -2.92
CA SER A 110 -18.54 17.42 -3.25
C SER A 110 -19.37 16.76 -2.16
N ARG A 111 -20.33 15.88 -2.54
CA ARG A 111 -21.03 15.00 -1.59
C ARG A 111 -20.13 13.89 -1.10
N CYS A 112 -19.16 13.50 -1.93
CA CYS A 112 -18.12 12.55 -1.56
C CYS A 112 -16.72 13.09 -1.92
N PRO A 113 -16.13 13.94 -1.04
CA PRO A 113 -14.77 14.44 -1.21
C PRO A 113 -13.77 13.30 -1.40
N ILE A 114 -12.67 13.56 -2.10
CA ILE A 114 -11.57 12.59 -2.25
C ILE A 114 -10.50 12.90 -1.23
N GLU A 115 -10.01 11.88 -0.54
CA GLU A 115 -8.83 11.98 0.31
C GLU A 115 -7.61 11.41 -0.44
N ASP A 116 -6.60 12.24 -0.64
CA ASP A 116 -5.31 11.89 -1.24
C ASP A 116 -4.33 11.38 -0.15
N GLY A 117 -3.24 10.73 -0.58
CA GLY A 117 -2.23 10.18 0.34
C GLY A 117 -2.64 8.86 1.01
N VAL A 118 -3.75 8.27 0.57
CA VAL A 118 -4.28 7.01 1.07
C VAL A 118 -3.97 5.87 0.11
N ILE A 119 -3.53 4.73 0.64
CA ILE A 119 -3.40 3.49 -0.13
C ILE A 119 -4.33 2.41 0.40
N GLN A 120 -4.73 1.49 -0.46
CA GLN A 120 -5.43 0.29 -0.04
C GLN A 120 -4.43 -0.78 0.41
N THR A 121 -4.65 -1.33 1.61
CA THR A 121 -4.03 -2.59 2.06
C THR A 121 -5.11 -3.65 2.28
N ASP A 122 -4.70 -4.91 2.43
CA ASP A 122 -5.62 -5.98 2.81
C ASP A 122 -6.30 -5.72 4.18
N TRP A 123 -5.69 -4.91 5.04
CA TRP A 123 -6.20 -4.56 6.37
C TRP A 123 -6.73 -3.13 6.46
N GLY A 124 -7.18 -2.57 5.33
CA GLY A 124 -7.86 -1.28 5.27
C GLY A 124 -7.05 -0.16 4.61
N PRO A 125 -7.67 1.02 4.44
CA PRO A 125 -7.01 2.21 3.90
C PRO A 125 -6.01 2.77 4.91
N VAL A 126 -4.84 3.20 4.46
CA VAL A 126 -3.83 3.80 5.35
C VAL A 126 -3.20 5.03 4.71
N ALA A 127 -3.05 6.10 5.49
CA ALA A 127 -2.29 7.28 5.13
C ALA A 127 -0.77 7.02 5.27
N VAL A 128 -0.09 6.74 4.16
CA VAL A 128 1.32 6.27 4.19
C VAL A 128 2.28 7.33 4.72
N GLY A 129 2.00 8.60 4.43
CA GLY A 129 2.77 9.74 4.94
C GLY A 129 2.90 9.70 6.47
N THR A 130 1.81 9.38 7.18
CA THR A 130 1.76 9.28 8.65
C THR A 130 2.61 8.12 9.16
N ILE A 131 2.56 6.95 8.50
CA ILE A 131 3.39 5.79 8.88
C ILE A 131 4.87 6.11 8.73
N ILE A 132 5.28 6.71 7.61
CA ILE A 132 6.69 7.04 7.36
C ILE A 132 7.15 8.15 8.32
N ALA A 133 6.28 9.10 8.69
CA ALA A 133 6.57 10.09 9.71
C ALA A 133 6.77 9.45 11.09
N ALA A 134 5.93 8.48 11.47
CA ALA A 134 6.09 7.73 12.71
C ALA A 134 7.42 6.96 12.75
N ILE A 135 7.77 6.29 11.64
CA ILE A 135 9.06 5.61 11.51
C ILE A 135 10.20 6.63 11.63
N ALA A 136 10.18 7.72 10.88
CA ALA A 136 11.21 8.76 10.95
C ALA A 136 11.38 9.32 12.37
N ALA A 137 10.27 9.59 13.07
CA ALA A 137 10.25 10.05 14.45
C ALA A 137 10.82 9.00 15.42
N SER A 138 10.53 7.72 15.23
CA SER A 138 11.07 6.64 16.08
C SER A 138 12.58 6.44 15.94
N LEU A 139 13.12 6.69 14.74
CA LEU A 139 14.54 6.56 14.43
C LEU A 139 15.38 7.68 15.06
N GLU A 140 14.74 8.80 15.39
CA GLU A 140 15.31 9.94 16.11
C GLU A 140 14.29 10.41 17.15
N SER A 141 14.00 9.54 18.10
CA SER A 141 13.02 9.83 19.16
C SER A 141 13.47 11.04 19.96
N GLN A 142 12.60 12.04 20.04
CA GLN A 142 12.85 13.27 20.78
C GLN A 142 11.57 13.79 21.43
N ARG A 143 11.75 14.51 22.54
CA ARG A 143 10.68 15.29 23.16
C ARG A 143 11.07 16.76 23.10
N VAL A 144 10.19 17.59 22.55
CA VAL A 144 10.45 19.02 22.33
C VAL A 144 9.74 19.84 23.41
N SER A 145 10.43 20.79 24.03
CA SER A 145 9.83 21.67 25.06
C SER A 145 8.97 22.76 24.42
N LEU A 146 7.91 23.22 25.11
CA LEU A 146 7.11 24.36 24.61
C LEU A 146 7.93 25.65 24.50
N THR A 147 8.91 25.85 25.39
CA THR A 147 9.83 26.99 25.34
C THR A 147 10.65 27.01 24.05
N ASP A 148 11.17 25.85 23.62
CA ASP A 148 11.91 25.75 22.36
C ASP A 148 10.98 26.03 21.17
N ILE A 149 9.76 25.51 21.22
CA ILE A 149 8.73 25.71 20.18
C ILE A 149 8.40 27.19 20.02
N PHE A 150 8.08 27.91 21.10
CA PHE A 150 7.74 29.34 21.03
C PHE A 150 8.94 30.21 20.66
N SER A 151 10.16 29.75 20.92
CA SER A 151 11.39 30.43 20.50
C SER A 151 11.72 30.24 19.01
N ALA A 152 11.09 29.27 18.34
CA ALA A 152 11.37 28.91 16.96
C ALA A 152 10.93 29.99 15.96
N ASN A 153 11.63 30.05 14.83
CA ASN A 153 11.44 31.10 13.82
C ASN A 153 10.02 31.14 13.25
N ILE A 154 9.38 29.98 13.07
CA ILE A 154 8.03 29.85 12.53
C ILE A 154 7.00 30.67 13.32
N TYR A 155 7.12 30.69 14.65
CA TYR A 155 6.23 31.46 15.53
C TYR A 155 6.55 32.95 15.50
N LYS A 156 7.85 33.31 15.44
CA LYS A 156 8.27 34.71 15.39
C LYS A 156 7.82 35.44 14.12
N SER A 157 7.71 34.74 13.00
CA SER A 157 7.32 35.34 11.72
C SER A 157 5.82 35.36 11.45
N GLU A 158 5.06 34.42 12.02
CA GLU A 158 3.65 34.18 11.61
C GLU A 158 2.63 34.44 12.71
N VAL A 159 3.04 34.44 13.98
CA VAL A 159 2.13 34.62 15.12
C VAL A 159 2.38 35.97 15.78
N SER A 160 1.29 36.65 16.16
CA SER A 160 1.40 37.94 16.83
C SER A 160 2.04 37.79 18.22
N GLN A 161 2.97 38.69 18.55
CA GLN A 161 3.66 38.69 19.86
C GLN A 161 2.69 38.63 21.06
N PRO A 162 1.56 39.38 21.10
CA PRO A 162 0.62 39.30 22.21
C PRO A 162 -0.03 37.92 22.42
N MET A 163 -0.19 37.12 21.35
CA MET A 163 -0.70 35.75 21.46
C MET A 163 0.37 34.82 22.03
N ILE A 164 1.63 35.00 21.63
CA ILE A 164 2.77 34.26 22.16
C ILE A 164 2.94 34.56 23.65
N ASP A 165 2.87 35.83 24.05
CA ASP A 165 3.01 36.25 25.46
C ASP A 165 1.93 35.64 26.35
N ARG A 166 0.68 35.58 25.87
CA ARG A 166 -0.43 34.94 26.60
C ARG A 166 -0.23 33.42 26.73
N ALA A 167 0.21 32.77 25.67
CA ALA A 167 0.50 31.34 25.69
C ALA A 167 1.65 31.02 26.65
N LEU A 168 2.71 31.83 26.66
CA LEU A 168 3.82 31.73 27.61
C LEU A 168 3.37 31.97 29.06
N ALA A 169 2.51 32.96 29.31
CA ALA A 169 2.01 33.22 30.65
C ALA A 169 1.13 32.06 31.19
N ASP A 170 0.30 31.45 30.35
CA ASP A 170 -0.49 30.27 30.75
C ASP A 170 0.40 29.03 30.92
N TRP A 171 1.48 28.93 30.14
CA TRP A 171 2.50 27.90 30.29
C TRP A 171 3.29 28.03 31.61
N GLU A 172 3.75 29.23 31.95
CA GLU A 172 4.46 29.50 33.20
C GLU A 172 3.61 29.12 34.41
N LYS A 173 2.30 29.39 34.38
CA LYS A 173 1.37 28.93 35.42
C LYS A 173 1.31 27.40 35.56
N GLN A 174 1.43 26.63 34.46
CA GLN A 174 1.46 25.17 34.52
C GLN A 174 2.74 24.65 35.18
N ILE A 175 3.88 25.30 34.91
CA ILE A 175 5.17 24.97 35.54
C ILE A 175 5.14 25.27 37.05
N GLU A 176 4.51 26.38 37.45
CA GLU A 176 4.45 26.81 38.85
C GLU A 176 3.48 25.97 39.70
N LYS A 177 2.46 25.35 39.10
CA LYS A 177 1.44 24.54 39.81
C LYS A 177 1.28 23.10 39.26
N PRO A 178 2.32 22.26 39.27
CA PRO A 178 2.23 20.90 38.74
C PRO A 178 1.32 19.96 39.57
N TYR A 179 0.97 20.34 40.81
CA TYR A 179 0.28 19.46 41.78
C TYR A 179 -1.22 19.72 42.03
N GLU A 180 -1.84 20.76 41.44
CA GLU A 180 -3.29 21.00 41.63
C GLU A 180 -4.18 20.22 40.64
N ASN A 181 -3.62 19.68 39.54
CA ASN A 181 -4.39 18.99 38.50
C ASN A 181 -4.46 17.46 38.62
N ASN A 182 -3.84 16.84 39.63
CA ASN A 182 -3.84 15.39 39.83
C ASN A 182 -4.54 14.99 41.15
N ASN A 183 -5.85 15.22 41.26
CA ASN A 183 -6.65 14.72 42.38
C ASN A 183 -6.91 13.20 42.35
N ASN A 184 -6.30 12.46 41.42
CA ASN A 184 -6.35 11.00 41.37
C ASN A 184 -4.94 10.41 41.54
N ALA A 185 -4.31 10.70 42.68
CA ALA A 185 -3.01 10.16 43.04
C ALA A 185 -3.13 8.68 43.46
N ASN A 186 -2.83 7.78 42.53
CA ASN A 186 -2.35 6.42 42.82
C ASN A 186 -1.56 5.87 41.61
N PHE A 187 -0.52 6.58 41.15
CA PHE A 187 0.53 5.94 40.35
C PHE A 187 1.83 6.77 40.36
N GLU A 188 2.81 6.30 41.12
CA GLU A 188 4.19 6.80 41.05
C GLU A 188 4.84 6.37 39.73
N ILE A 189 4.99 7.30 38.79
CA ILE A 189 6.01 7.20 37.74
C ILE A 189 7.08 8.26 38.04
N LYS A 190 8.27 7.79 38.40
CA LYS A 190 9.50 8.59 38.53
C LYS A 190 9.93 9.10 37.15
N THR A 191 9.25 10.13 36.65
CA THR A 191 9.75 10.98 35.56
C THR A 191 10.10 12.35 36.17
N PRO A 192 11.28 12.93 35.86
CA PRO A 192 11.62 14.27 36.33
C PRO A 192 10.57 15.27 35.82
N ALA A 193 10.18 16.25 36.65
CA ALA A 193 9.11 17.20 36.39
C ALA A 193 9.26 17.99 35.05
N THR A 194 10.48 18.07 34.52
CA THR A 194 10.80 18.69 33.22
C THR A 194 10.48 17.82 32.01
N ASP A 195 10.60 16.48 32.10
CA ASP A 195 10.21 15.56 31.01
C ASP A 195 8.69 15.42 30.89
N GLN A 196 8.00 15.67 32.00
CA GLN A 196 6.55 15.63 32.05
C GLN A 196 5.90 16.68 31.18
N LEU A 197 6.58 17.74 30.74
CA LEU A 197 6.04 18.91 30.02
C LEU A 197 6.41 18.97 28.52
N ASN A 198 7.34 18.14 28.07
CA ASN A 198 7.74 18.09 26.65
C ASN A 198 6.69 17.37 25.79
N ILE A 199 6.72 17.57 24.47
CA ILE A 199 5.85 16.91 23.48
C ILE A 199 6.63 15.84 22.72
N SER A 200 6.08 14.63 22.62
CA SER A 200 6.69 13.53 21.86
C SER A 200 6.57 13.70 20.35
N ASN A 201 7.68 13.64 19.60
CA ASN A 201 7.62 13.65 18.15
C ASN A 201 6.90 12.43 17.55
N ILE A 202 7.01 11.26 18.18
CA ILE A 202 6.33 10.03 17.72
C ILE A 202 4.81 10.18 17.81
N LEU A 203 4.30 10.74 18.92
CA LEU A 203 2.87 10.91 19.13
C LEU A 203 2.31 11.98 18.16
N VAL A 204 3.01 13.10 18.00
CA VAL A 204 2.64 14.16 17.05
C VAL A 204 2.64 13.66 15.61
N ALA A 205 3.60 12.82 15.23
CA ALA A 205 3.67 12.21 13.90
C ALA A 205 2.58 11.17 13.64
N THR A 206 1.80 10.79 14.66
CA THR A 206 0.75 9.77 14.61
C THR A 206 -0.56 10.37 15.15
N VAL A 207 -1.19 9.73 16.13
CA VAL A 207 -2.56 10.00 16.60
C VAL A 207 -2.72 11.39 17.20
N VAL A 208 -1.72 11.91 17.92
CA VAL A 208 -1.85 13.19 18.65
C VAL A 208 -1.91 14.39 17.70
N GLY A 209 -1.23 14.32 16.56
CA GLY A 209 -1.27 15.38 15.56
C GLY A 209 -2.68 15.60 15.03
N ASP A 210 -3.35 14.51 14.63
CA ASP A 210 -4.69 14.53 14.06
C ASP A 210 -5.75 14.86 15.13
N LEU A 211 -5.60 14.34 16.37
CA LEU A 211 -6.47 14.71 17.49
C LEU A 211 -6.42 16.22 17.79
N ALA A 212 -5.25 16.84 17.71
CA ALA A 212 -5.14 18.28 17.90
C ALA A 212 -5.88 19.06 16.79
N GLU A 213 -5.90 18.56 15.55
CA GLU A 213 -6.70 19.17 14.48
C GLU A 213 -8.19 19.09 14.79
N VAL A 214 -8.69 17.96 15.33
CA VAL A 214 -10.07 17.84 15.81
C VAL A 214 -10.36 18.89 16.89
N VAL A 215 -9.49 19.02 17.90
CA VAL A 215 -9.65 20.00 18.98
C VAL A 215 -9.69 21.43 18.43
N VAL A 216 -8.75 21.80 17.56
CA VAL A 216 -8.58 23.17 17.08
C VAL A 216 -9.65 23.59 16.07
N ASN A 217 -10.14 22.65 15.24
CA ASN A 217 -11.09 22.96 14.16
C ASN A 217 -12.54 22.66 14.52
N GLN A 218 -12.81 21.58 15.24
CA GLN A 218 -14.17 21.20 15.62
C GLN A 218 -14.55 21.75 16.99
N GLY A 219 -13.63 21.75 17.97
CA GLY A 219 -13.86 22.21 19.33
C GLY A 219 -14.55 23.58 19.43
N PRO A 220 -14.05 24.65 18.78
CA PRO A 220 -14.70 25.96 18.80
C PRO A 220 -16.11 25.98 18.18
N ARG A 221 -16.44 25.02 17.31
CA ARG A 221 -17.75 24.92 16.63
C ARG A 221 -18.77 24.16 17.47
N VAL A 222 -18.35 23.06 18.11
CA VAL A 222 -19.26 22.10 18.78
C VAL A 222 -19.12 22.07 20.31
N GLY A 223 -18.13 22.78 20.86
CA GLY A 223 -17.80 22.79 22.28
C GLY A 223 -17.13 21.49 22.77
N ALA A 224 -16.92 21.39 24.08
CA ALA A 224 -16.32 20.22 24.74
C ALA A 224 -17.30 19.04 24.90
N SER A 225 -17.91 18.57 23.80
CA SER A 225 -18.81 17.41 23.79
C SER A 225 -18.29 16.31 22.86
N ALA A 226 -17.94 15.16 23.43
CA ALA A 226 -17.42 14.02 22.69
C ALA A 226 -18.41 13.50 21.63
N GLN A 227 -19.72 13.57 21.92
CA GLN A 227 -20.77 13.07 21.01
C GLN A 227 -20.99 13.98 19.79
N LEU A 228 -20.54 15.23 19.86
CA LEU A 228 -20.67 16.20 18.77
C LEU A 228 -19.37 16.35 17.97
N MET A 229 -18.23 15.87 18.51
CA MET A 229 -16.97 15.79 17.78
C MET A 229 -16.97 14.56 16.89
N THR A 230 -16.65 14.76 15.61
CA THR A 230 -16.57 13.68 14.62
C THR A 230 -15.12 13.20 14.52
N VAL A 231 -14.89 11.96 14.95
CA VAL A 231 -13.64 11.22 14.76
C VAL A 231 -13.92 10.02 13.87
N GLY A 232 -13.12 9.85 12.83
CA GLY A 232 -13.34 8.88 11.78
C GLY A 232 -14.32 9.37 10.73
N SER A 233 -14.40 8.63 9.63
CA SER A 233 -15.19 9.01 8.48
C SER A 233 -15.70 7.78 7.75
N ASN A 234 -16.99 7.76 7.41
CA ASN A 234 -17.47 6.78 6.43
C ASN A 234 -16.72 7.01 5.11
N ASN A 235 -16.38 5.93 4.42
CA ASN A 235 -15.52 5.99 3.26
C ASN A 235 -15.77 4.83 2.30
N ARG A 236 -15.27 4.98 1.07
CA ARG A 236 -15.35 3.97 0.03
C ARG A 236 -14.27 4.17 -1.01
N TRP A 237 -13.66 3.08 -1.47
CA TRP A 237 -12.89 3.09 -2.71
C TRP A 237 -13.80 3.14 -3.93
N ASN A 238 -13.36 3.80 -4.99
CA ASN A 238 -14.04 3.79 -6.28
C ASN A 238 -14.14 2.38 -6.90
N ASP A 239 -13.18 1.51 -6.58
CA ASP A 239 -13.03 0.17 -7.11
C ASP A 239 -12.42 -0.77 -6.05
N THR A 240 -12.65 -2.07 -6.15
CA THR A 240 -12.12 -3.08 -5.21
C THR A 240 -10.87 -3.80 -5.72
N LEU A 241 -10.71 -3.93 -7.05
CA LEU A 241 -9.61 -4.64 -7.69
C LEU A 241 -8.55 -3.68 -8.26
N LEU A 242 -8.97 -2.46 -8.60
CA LEU A 242 -8.08 -1.39 -9.06
C LEU A 242 -8.44 -0.05 -8.39
N PRO A 243 -8.26 0.07 -7.07
CA PRO A 243 -8.52 1.30 -6.32
C PRO A 243 -7.69 2.47 -6.88
N ARG A 244 -8.34 3.61 -7.14
CA ARG A 244 -7.67 4.84 -7.61
C ARG A 244 -7.99 6.05 -6.75
N ASP A 245 -9.26 6.17 -6.34
CA ASP A 245 -9.76 7.31 -5.57
C ASP A 245 -10.45 6.82 -4.29
N PHE A 246 -10.08 7.43 -3.17
CA PHE A 246 -10.66 7.15 -1.86
C PHE A 246 -11.67 8.23 -1.49
N TYR A 247 -12.96 7.87 -1.51
CA TYR A 247 -14.05 8.79 -1.24
C TYR A 247 -14.40 8.83 0.24
N LEU A 248 -14.55 10.03 0.78
CA LEU A 248 -15.13 10.30 2.09
C LEU A 248 -16.64 10.49 1.96
N LEU A 249 -17.39 10.00 2.95
CA LEU A 249 -18.84 10.12 3.04
C LEU A 249 -19.19 10.81 4.37
N PRO A 250 -18.88 12.11 4.50
CA PRO A 250 -19.01 12.80 5.78
C PRO A 250 -20.49 13.00 6.14
N GLN A 251 -20.80 12.91 7.45
CA GLN A 251 -22.16 13.15 7.94
C GLN A 251 -22.53 14.63 7.87
N ASN A 252 -21.58 15.51 8.20
CA ASN A 252 -21.72 16.96 8.12
C ASN A 252 -20.69 17.58 7.19
N ARG A 253 -20.91 18.85 6.81
CA ARG A 253 -19.94 19.62 6.01
C ARG A 253 -18.65 19.86 6.82
N ASN A 254 -17.51 19.48 6.25
CA ASN A 254 -16.16 19.74 6.74
C ASN A 254 -15.72 18.93 7.98
N ASP A 255 -16.37 17.82 8.29
CA ASP A 255 -16.02 16.98 9.45
C ASP A 255 -15.15 15.78 8.99
N TRP A 256 -13.90 16.06 8.63
CA TRP A 256 -12.91 15.08 8.16
C TRP A 256 -11.48 15.38 8.65
N GLN A 257 -11.35 16.02 9.82
CA GLN A 257 -10.04 16.34 10.43
C GLN A 257 -9.29 15.12 10.95
N PHE A 258 -9.98 13.98 11.12
CA PHE A 258 -9.34 12.73 11.49
C PHE A 258 -10.07 11.56 10.83
N THR A 259 -9.57 11.11 9.68
CA THR A 259 -10.24 10.09 8.84
C THR A 259 -9.94 8.67 9.30
N ASP A 260 -10.69 7.67 8.80
CA ASP A 260 -10.39 6.25 9.05
C ASP A 260 -8.96 5.90 8.59
N ALA A 261 -8.51 6.44 7.45
CA ALA A 261 -7.19 6.16 6.91
C ALA A 261 -6.06 6.72 7.77
N GLU A 262 -6.25 7.92 8.32
CA GLU A 262 -5.32 8.54 9.28
C GLU A 262 -5.32 7.79 10.61
N ILE A 263 -6.49 7.37 11.13
CA ILE A 263 -6.58 6.57 12.37
C ILE A 263 -5.81 5.26 12.22
N LEU A 264 -6.06 4.51 11.14
CA LEU A 264 -5.39 3.24 10.90
C LEU A 264 -3.87 3.42 10.75
N ALA A 265 -3.45 4.43 9.98
CA ALA A 265 -2.03 4.75 9.82
C ALA A 265 -1.36 5.26 11.11
N GLY A 266 -2.07 6.03 11.94
CA GLY A 266 -1.58 6.52 13.23
C GLY A 266 -1.37 5.37 14.21
N VAL A 267 -2.32 4.43 14.28
CA VAL A 267 -2.18 3.21 15.10
C VAL A 267 -1.04 2.32 14.60
N ASP A 268 -0.97 2.07 13.29
CA ASP A 268 0.10 1.26 12.68
C ASP A 268 1.47 1.92 12.87
N GLY A 269 1.55 3.24 12.70
CA GLY A 269 2.73 4.04 12.94
C GLY A 269 3.20 3.97 14.38
N LEU A 270 2.29 4.04 15.35
CA LEU A 270 2.61 3.88 16.78
C LEU A 270 3.14 2.49 17.11
N ILE A 271 2.50 1.45 16.57
CA ILE A 271 2.95 0.06 16.73
C ILE A 271 4.37 -0.06 16.16
N LEU A 272 4.59 0.35 14.92
CA LEU A 272 5.92 0.28 14.29
C LEU A 272 6.96 1.07 15.08
N ALA A 273 6.62 2.27 15.54
CA ALA A 273 7.50 3.12 16.33
C ALA A 273 7.93 2.47 17.66
N SER A 274 7.05 1.69 18.32
CA SER A 274 7.39 1.02 19.58
C SER A 274 8.42 -0.11 19.42
N TYR A 275 8.50 -0.72 18.24
CA TYR A 275 9.42 -1.84 17.97
C TYR A 275 10.65 -1.45 17.14
N MET A 276 10.60 -0.36 16.37
CA MET A 276 11.69 0.06 15.47
C MET A 276 13.08 0.14 16.14
N PRO A 277 13.23 0.68 17.37
CA PRO A 277 14.54 0.77 18.01
C PRO A 277 15.20 -0.61 18.20
N SER A 278 14.45 -1.62 18.68
CA SER A 278 14.98 -2.96 18.91
C SER A 278 15.36 -3.67 17.60
N TRP A 279 14.58 -3.43 16.54
CA TRP A 279 14.81 -4.04 15.24
C TRP A 279 16.10 -3.57 14.58
N ILE A 280 16.46 -2.29 14.78
CA ILE A 280 17.66 -1.68 14.21
C ILE A 280 18.91 -2.07 14.98
N GLU A 281 18.80 -2.19 16.30
CA GLU A 281 19.86 -2.78 17.12
C GLU A 281 20.19 -4.20 16.66
N LEU A 282 19.15 -4.99 16.31
CA LEU A 282 19.32 -6.34 15.80
C LEU A 282 19.84 -6.38 14.35
N ARG A 283 19.33 -5.52 13.47
CA ARG A 283 19.70 -5.46 12.04
C ARG A 283 19.82 -4.02 11.54
N ARG A 284 21.05 -3.49 11.58
CA ARG A 284 21.36 -2.15 11.05
C ARG A 284 21.12 -1.98 9.55
N SER A 285 21.10 -3.08 8.79
CA SER A 285 20.87 -3.10 7.34
C SER A 285 19.39 -3.12 6.93
N LEU A 286 18.46 -3.09 7.89
CA LEU A 286 17.02 -3.11 7.63
C LEU A 286 16.59 -1.91 6.78
N ARG A 287 15.87 -2.19 5.69
CA ARG A 287 15.36 -1.16 4.75
C ARG A 287 13.93 -0.78 5.10
N LEU A 288 13.56 0.47 4.77
CA LEU A 288 12.19 0.96 4.99
C LEU A 288 11.15 0.09 4.26
N SER A 289 11.43 -0.28 3.00
CA SER A 289 10.54 -1.15 2.21
C SER A 289 10.33 -2.49 2.88
N GLN A 290 11.39 -3.10 3.43
CA GLN A 290 11.28 -4.39 4.13
C GLN A 290 10.42 -4.30 5.39
N VAL A 291 10.49 -3.18 6.13
CA VAL A 291 9.63 -2.97 7.30
C VAL A 291 8.16 -2.91 6.87
N LEU A 292 7.84 -2.04 5.91
CA LEU A 292 6.46 -1.85 5.45
C LEU A 292 5.88 -3.13 4.84
N ASP A 293 6.64 -3.78 3.95
CA ASP A 293 6.28 -5.05 3.33
C ASP A 293 6.03 -6.13 4.38
N SER A 294 6.94 -6.28 5.35
CA SER A 294 6.76 -7.27 6.40
C SER A 294 5.58 -6.98 7.35
N TYR A 295 5.29 -5.72 7.66
CA TYR A 295 4.18 -5.37 8.55
C TYR A 295 2.82 -5.58 7.90
N TYR A 296 2.70 -5.21 6.62
CA TYR A 296 1.53 -5.46 5.78
C TYR A 296 1.66 -6.79 5.01
N SER A 297 2.27 -7.80 5.63
CA SER A 297 2.29 -9.17 5.11
C SER A 297 1.50 -10.10 6.02
N ASN A 298 1.13 -11.25 5.48
CA ASN A 298 0.49 -12.30 6.26
C ASN A 298 1.47 -12.95 7.24
N GLU A 299 2.78 -12.89 6.99
CA GLU A 299 3.85 -13.50 7.77
C GLU A 299 4.27 -12.66 8.99
N GLY A 300 4.23 -11.34 8.81
CA GLY A 300 4.78 -10.38 9.77
C GLY A 300 6.29 -10.25 9.69
N VAL A 301 6.83 -9.47 10.62
CA VAL A 301 8.27 -9.19 10.68
C VAL A 301 9.04 -10.47 11.03
N SER A 302 10.05 -10.84 10.24
CA SER A 302 10.65 -12.19 10.31
C SER A 302 11.21 -12.60 11.67
N PHE A 303 11.66 -11.64 12.48
CA PHE A 303 12.19 -11.89 13.83
C PHE A 303 11.16 -11.63 14.95
N GLU A 304 10.02 -10.98 14.63
CA GLU A 304 8.88 -10.77 15.53
C GLU A 304 7.56 -10.96 14.77
N PRO A 305 7.19 -12.22 14.43
CA PRO A 305 6.02 -12.45 13.59
C PRO A 305 4.71 -12.00 14.23
N ALA A 306 4.66 -11.72 15.54
CA ALA A 306 3.45 -11.21 16.18
C ALA A 306 3.10 -9.78 15.75
N VAL A 307 4.07 -9.01 15.25
CA VAL A 307 3.91 -7.62 14.82
C VAL A 307 3.57 -7.58 13.33
N ARG A 308 2.26 -7.41 13.05
CA ARG A 308 1.68 -7.33 11.70
C ARG A 308 0.27 -6.75 11.73
N ALA A 309 -0.19 -6.23 10.61
CA ALA A 309 -1.46 -5.51 10.48
C ALA A 309 -2.70 -6.34 10.86
N CYS A 310 -2.75 -7.64 10.56
CA CYS A 310 -3.87 -8.50 10.99
C CYS A 310 -4.02 -8.61 12.52
N ASN A 311 -2.95 -8.37 13.28
CA ASN A 311 -2.95 -8.40 14.74
C ASN A 311 -3.09 -7.00 15.38
N ARG A 312 -3.41 -5.97 14.56
CA ARG A 312 -3.50 -4.56 14.95
C ARG A 312 -4.37 -4.34 16.18
N LEU A 313 -5.56 -4.94 16.27
CA LEU A 313 -6.46 -4.78 17.42
C LEU A 313 -5.84 -5.27 18.73
N ALA A 314 -5.06 -6.36 18.70
CA ALA A 314 -4.39 -6.86 19.90
C ALA A 314 -3.21 -5.95 20.29
N LEU A 315 -2.43 -5.50 19.30
CA LEU A 315 -1.28 -4.62 19.49
C LEU A 315 -1.70 -3.22 19.98
N TYR A 316 -2.82 -2.70 19.51
CA TYR A 316 -3.41 -1.41 19.91
C TYR A 316 -3.47 -1.25 21.43
N ASN A 317 -3.97 -2.27 22.13
CA ASN A 317 -4.11 -2.25 23.59
C ASN A 317 -2.78 -2.19 24.35
N SER A 318 -1.66 -2.52 23.69
CA SER A 318 -0.33 -2.51 24.30
C SER A 318 0.42 -1.18 24.09
N VAL A 319 0.00 -0.37 23.13
CA VAL A 319 0.76 0.82 22.69
C VAL A 319 0.11 2.13 23.14
N LEU A 320 -1.21 2.16 23.34
CA LEU A 320 -1.95 3.40 23.65
C LEU A 320 -2.35 3.51 25.13
N ASN A 321 -2.07 4.68 25.71
CA ASN A 321 -2.48 5.06 27.05
C ASN A 321 -3.32 6.34 27.00
N SER A 322 -4.56 6.26 27.45
CA SER A 322 -5.53 7.37 27.41
C SER A 322 -5.04 8.63 28.14
N THR A 323 -4.42 8.49 29.31
CA THR A 323 -3.96 9.65 30.08
C THR A 323 -2.81 10.39 29.39
N LEU A 324 -1.93 9.63 28.73
CA LEU A 324 -0.85 10.18 27.92
C LEU A 324 -1.41 10.88 26.67
N LEU A 325 -2.40 10.30 26.00
CA LEU A 325 -3.04 10.91 24.82
C LEU A 325 -3.67 12.25 25.14
N THR A 326 -4.44 12.37 26.23
CA THR A 326 -5.09 13.63 26.59
C THR A 326 -4.09 14.73 26.87
N SER A 327 -3.04 14.42 27.64
CA SER A 327 -2.02 15.42 27.99
C SER A 327 -1.18 15.87 26.80
N GLU A 328 -0.80 14.96 25.90
CA GLU A 328 -0.04 15.29 24.68
C GLU A 328 -0.90 16.02 23.65
N THR A 329 -2.18 15.62 23.50
CA THR A 329 -3.16 16.29 22.63
C THR A 329 -3.38 17.73 23.05
N LEU A 330 -3.57 17.98 24.35
CA LEU A 330 -3.72 19.33 24.89
C LEU A 330 -2.53 20.21 24.51
N ARG A 331 -1.31 19.74 24.77
CA ARG A 331 -0.09 20.52 24.51
C ARG A 331 0.12 20.82 23.05
N PHE A 332 -0.09 19.82 22.19
CA PHE A 332 0.06 20.04 20.76
C PHE A 332 -1.07 20.91 20.20
N ALA A 333 -2.30 20.81 20.72
CA ALA A 333 -3.40 21.70 20.37
C ALA A 333 -3.11 23.16 20.75
N GLN A 334 -2.46 23.41 21.89
CA GLN A 334 -2.03 24.78 22.27
C GLN A 334 -1.12 25.36 21.20
N VAL A 335 -0.10 24.60 20.83
CA VAL A 335 0.89 24.96 19.81
C VAL A 335 0.23 25.18 18.45
N LEU A 336 -0.61 24.25 18.01
CA LEU A 336 -1.30 24.30 16.72
C LEU A 336 -2.27 25.48 16.62
N SER A 337 -3.07 25.72 17.66
CA SER A 337 -4.09 26.78 17.68
C SER A 337 -3.52 28.17 17.39
N LEU A 338 -2.27 28.44 17.80
CA LEU A 338 -1.61 29.73 17.59
C LEU A 338 -1.25 29.98 16.12
N THR A 339 -1.07 28.94 15.32
CA THR A 339 -0.72 29.06 13.89
C THR A 339 -1.94 29.05 12.97
N GLN A 340 -3.04 28.46 13.45
CA GLN A 340 -4.21 28.18 12.63
C GLN A 340 -5.40 29.08 12.97
N ASN A 341 -5.58 29.43 14.24
CA ASN A 341 -6.69 30.25 14.69
C ASN A 341 -6.24 31.70 14.88
N THR A 342 -7.12 32.63 14.50
CA THR A 342 -6.92 34.06 14.72
C THR A 342 -7.25 34.50 16.15
N VAL A 343 -7.91 33.64 16.92
CA VAL A 343 -8.37 33.91 18.29
C VAL A 343 -7.70 32.95 19.26
N TYR A 344 -7.17 33.51 20.35
CA TYR A 344 -6.59 32.74 21.45
C TYR A 344 -7.68 31.96 22.20
N ILE A 345 -7.49 30.66 22.35
CA ILE A 345 -8.36 29.78 23.13
C ILE A 345 -7.77 29.63 24.53
N PRO A 346 -8.52 29.97 25.61
CA PRO A 346 -8.05 29.78 26.98
C PRO A 346 -7.72 28.31 27.29
N LEU A 347 -6.69 28.09 28.10
CA LEU A 347 -6.20 26.75 28.45
C LEU A 347 -7.29 25.83 29.02
N GLU A 348 -8.12 26.32 29.92
CA GLU A 348 -9.17 25.53 30.56
C GLU A 348 -10.18 24.98 29.54
N GLU A 349 -10.59 25.80 28.58
CA GLU A 349 -11.50 25.35 27.54
C GLU A 349 -10.80 24.39 26.57
N MET A 350 -9.52 24.65 26.26
CA MET A 350 -8.73 23.73 25.43
C MET A 350 -8.56 22.35 26.08
N GLN A 351 -8.38 22.29 27.40
CA GLN A 351 -8.32 21.05 28.15
C GLN A 351 -9.63 20.28 28.03
N ARG A 352 -10.77 20.93 28.27
CA ARG A 352 -12.10 20.30 28.15
C ARG A 352 -12.36 19.78 26.74
N MET A 353 -12.00 20.55 25.71
CA MET A 353 -12.12 20.12 24.31
C MET A 353 -11.18 18.96 23.99
N SER A 354 -9.97 18.94 24.54
CA SER A 354 -9.00 17.84 24.36
C SER A 354 -9.49 16.54 25.00
N GLU A 355 -10.04 16.62 26.21
CA GLU A 355 -10.67 15.47 26.89
C GLU A 355 -11.85 14.92 26.09
N ALA A 356 -12.69 15.79 25.53
CA ALA A 356 -13.81 15.40 24.68
C ALA A 356 -13.34 14.71 23.38
N ALA A 357 -12.33 15.28 22.70
CA ALA A 357 -11.78 14.71 21.45
C ALA A 357 -11.15 13.33 21.67
N VAL A 358 -10.36 13.18 22.74
CA VAL A 358 -9.73 11.90 23.09
C VAL A 358 -10.79 10.87 23.48
N THR A 359 -11.85 11.28 24.19
CA THR A 359 -12.98 10.39 24.51
C THR A 359 -13.66 9.90 23.23
N ALA A 360 -13.99 10.80 22.31
CA ALA A 360 -14.58 10.44 21.01
C ALA A 360 -13.69 9.46 20.22
N PHE A 361 -12.37 9.69 20.21
CA PHE A 361 -11.42 8.78 19.58
C PHE A 361 -11.38 7.40 20.24
N ILE A 362 -11.28 7.32 21.57
CA ILE A 362 -11.21 6.04 22.29
C ILE A 362 -12.50 5.23 22.08
N GLU A 363 -13.66 5.89 22.01
CA GLU A 363 -14.94 5.25 21.72
C GLU A 363 -15.01 4.75 20.27
N TYR A 364 -14.48 5.52 19.31
CA TYR A 364 -14.56 5.21 17.89
C TYR A 364 -13.56 4.15 17.42
N VAL A 365 -12.29 4.22 17.86
CA VAL A 365 -11.18 3.42 17.31
C VAL A 365 -11.44 1.91 17.32
N PRO A 366 -11.97 1.30 18.40
CA PRO A 366 -12.28 -0.13 18.39
C PRO A 366 -13.25 -0.54 17.26
N SER A 367 -14.14 0.36 16.83
CA SER A 367 -15.09 0.10 15.74
C SER A 367 -14.39 0.03 14.37
N VAL A 368 -13.51 0.99 14.06
CA VAL A 368 -12.76 1.01 12.79
C VAL A 368 -11.73 -0.11 12.74
N LEU A 369 -11.07 -0.43 13.86
CA LEU A 369 -10.15 -1.56 13.93
C LEU A 369 -10.87 -2.88 13.66
N ARG A 370 -12.08 -3.08 14.21
CA ARG A 370 -12.91 -4.27 13.93
C ARG A 370 -13.43 -4.31 12.50
N LYS A 371 -13.81 -3.16 11.93
CA LYS A 371 -14.28 -3.03 10.54
C LYS A 371 -13.27 -3.60 9.53
N TYR A 372 -11.97 -3.37 9.78
CA TYR A 372 -10.89 -3.84 8.91
C TYR A 372 -10.10 -5.04 9.48
N GLN A 373 -10.58 -5.65 10.56
CA GLN A 373 -9.96 -6.83 11.14
C GLN A 373 -10.13 -8.02 10.19
N ARG A 374 -9.01 -8.52 9.65
CA ARG A 374 -8.95 -9.78 8.90
C ARG A 374 -8.05 -10.77 9.63
N ASN A 375 -8.42 -12.05 9.60
CA ASN A 375 -7.59 -13.11 10.17
C ASN A 375 -6.27 -13.21 9.40
N CYS A 376 -5.16 -13.36 10.11
CA CYS A 376 -3.88 -13.66 9.48
C CYS A 376 -3.98 -15.04 8.81
N VAL A 377 -3.82 -15.10 7.49
CA VAL A 377 -3.85 -16.37 6.76
C VAL A 377 -2.43 -16.88 6.63
N SER A 378 -2.17 -18.12 7.02
CA SER A 378 -0.89 -18.76 6.67
C SER A 378 -0.94 -19.13 5.19
N ILE A 379 -0.23 -18.39 4.34
CA ILE A 379 -0.10 -18.74 2.93
C ILE A 379 1.01 -19.78 2.82
N ASP A 380 0.64 -21.02 2.52
CA ASP A 380 1.58 -22.15 2.45
C ASP A 380 2.54 -22.04 1.25
N SER A 381 2.09 -21.44 0.14
CA SER A 381 2.90 -21.19 -1.05
C SER A 381 2.24 -20.18 -2.00
N VAL A 382 3.00 -19.20 -2.50
CA VAL A 382 2.63 -18.38 -3.67
C VAL A 382 3.47 -18.86 -4.86
N PRO A 383 2.88 -19.22 -6.01
CA PRO A 383 3.63 -19.76 -7.13
C PRO A 383 4.52 -18.67 -7.75
N VAL A 384 5.77 -19.02 -8.03
CA VAL A 384 6.71 -18.12 -8.70
C VAL A 384 6.83 -18.52 -10.15
N VAL A 385 6.09 -17.80 -11.00
CA VAL A 385 5.86 -18.20 -12.39
C VAL A 385 6.08 -17.04 -13.35
N ASP A 386 6.28 -17.40 -14.61
CA ASP A 386 6.22 -16.48 -15.74
C ASP A 386 4.82 -16.61 -16.35
N LEU A 387 3.89 -15.76 -15.91
CA LEU A 387 2.50 -15.82 -16.31
C LEU A 387 2.27 -15.00 -17.58
N ILE A 388 1.75 -15.65 -18.62
CA ILE A 388 1.32 -15.02 -19.86
C ILE A 388 -0.20 -15.14 -19.94
N VAL A 389 -0.89 -14.01 -19.95
CA VAL A 389 -2.35 -13.95 -20.03
C VAL A 389 -2.78 -13.60 -21.45
N ALA A 390 -3.73 -14.36 -22.00
CA ALA A 390 -4.41 -14.03 -23.25
C ALA A 390 -5.91 -13.98 -23.01
N THR A 391 -6.55 -12.87 -23.38
CA THR A 391 -7.99 -12.63 -23.16
C THR A 391 -8.78 -12.67 -24.47
N ASP A 392 -10.02 -13.15 -24.41
CA ASP A 392 -10.99 -13.05 -25.50
C ASP A 392 -11.70 -11.68 -25.52
N SER A 393 -12.88 -11.62 -26.15
CA SER A 393 -13.75 -10.43 -26.22
C SER A 393 -14.73 -10.25 -25.07
N SER A 394 -14.66 -11.08 -24.03
CA SER A 394 -15.61 -11.03 -22.91
C SER A 394 -15.43 -9.76 -22.08
N TRP A 395 -14.25 -9.13 -22.13
CA TRP A 395 -13.85 -8.03 -21.26
C TRP A 395 -13.43 -6.80 -22.05
N ARG A 396 -13.75 -5.62 -21.50
CA ARG A 396 -13.23 -4.34 -21.98
C ARG A 396 -11.85 -4.07 -21.38
N GLY A 397 -11.18 -3.02 -21.85
CA GLY A 397 -9.85 -2.66 -21.35
C GLY A 397 -9.79 -2.47 -19.84
N TYR A 398 -10.78 -1.79 -19.25
CA TYR A 398 -10.82 -1.59 -17.80
C TYR A 398 -11.01 -2.90 -17.01
N ASP A 399 -11.83 -3.82 -17.51
CA ASP A 399 -12.05 -5.13 -16.87
C ASP A 399 -10.76 -5.97 -16.89
N VAL A 400 -10.00 -5.89 -17.98
CA VAL A 400 -8.67 -6.53 -18.09
C VAL A 400 -7.68 -5.87 -17.13
N GLU A 401 -7.64 -4.54 -17.05
CA GLU A 401 -6.81 -3.80 -16.09
C GLU A 401 -7.10 -4.21 -14.64
N GLN A 402 -8.39 -4.30 -14.24
CA GLN A 402 -8.79 -4.77 -12.92
C GLN A 402 -8.28 -6.18 -12.63
N PHE A 403 -8.44 -7.09 -13.59
CA PHE A 403 -7.96 -8.46 -13.45
C PHE A 403 -6.44 -8.52 -13.31
N LEU A 404 -5.70 -7.78 -14.14
CA LEU A 404 -4.24 -7.77 -14.10
C LEU A 404 -3.70 -7.16 -12.81
N SER A 405 -4.37 -6.13 -12.28
CA SER A 405 -4.08 -5.55 -10.96
C SER A 405 -4.19 -6.61 -9.88
N TRP A 406 -5.30 -7.34 -9.87
CA TRP A 406 -5.55 -8.42 -8.93
C TRP A 406 -4.52 -9.57 -9.06
N VAL A 407 -4.25 -10.06 -10.28
CA VAL A 407 -3.26 -11.12 -10.53
C VAL A 407 -1.87 -10.68 -10.08
N GLY A 408 -1.50 -9.42 -10.32
CA GLY A 408 -0.21 -8.87 -9.91
C GLY A 408 0.01 -8.94 -8.40
N GLY A 409 -1.02 -8.61 -7.63
CA GLY A 409 -1.03 -8.79 -6.17
C GLY A 409 -1.01 -10.26 -5.75
N ALA A 410 -1.83 -11.10 -6.38
CA ALA A 410 -1.96 -12.53 -6.05
C ALA A 410 -0.66 -13.32 -6.29
N LEU A 411 0.15 -12.90 -7.28
CA LEU A 411 1.47 -13.48 -7.58
C LEU A 411 2.62 -12.80 -6.83
N GLU A 412 2.34 -11.79 -6.01
CA GLU A 412 3.34 -10.97 -5.32
C GLU A 412 4.46 -10.53 -6.27
N LEU A 413 4.11 -9.97 -7.46
CA LEU A 413 5.07 -9.70 -8.55
C LEU A 413 6.34 -8.98 -8.07
N ASP A 414 6.17 -7.95 -7.23
CA ASP A 414 7.25 -7.12 -6.72
C ASP A 414 8.16 -7.84 -5.71
N ALA A 415 7.66 -8.85 -5.00
CA ALA A 415 8.39 -9.55 -3.93
C ALA A 415 8.96 -10.91 -4.38
N GLU A 416 8.22 -11.68 -5.17
CA GLU A 416 8.51 -13.09 -5.43
C GLU A 416 9.21 -13.34 -6.77
N ARG A 417 9.57 -12.27 -7.50
CA ARG A 417 10.20 -12.33 -8.84
C ARG A 417 9.36 -13.10 -9.87
N SER A 418 8.04 -13.14 -9.72
CA SER A 418 7.14 -13.57 -10.78
C SER A 418 7.16 -12.56 -11.94
N THR A 419 6.75 -12.95 -13.12
CA THR A 419 6.55 -12.02 -14.24
C THR A 419 5.15 -12.18 -14.80
N LEU A 420 4.56 -11.06 -15.22
CA LEU A 420 3.24 -11.00 -15.82
C LEU A 420 3.35 -10.33 -17.19
N GLY A 421 2.91 -11.03 -18.23
CA GLY A 421 2.81 -10.51 -19.58
C GLY A 421 1.41 -10.72 -20.14
N VAL A 422 1.02 -9.87 -21.09
CA VAL A 422 -0.31 -9.86 -21.68
C VAL A 422 -0.19 -9.93 -23.20
N VAL A 423 -0.84 -10.93 -23.79
CA VAL A 423 -0.91 -11.15 -25.23
C VAL A 423 -2.33 -10.88 -25.69
N HIS A 424 -2.44 -10.16 -26.80
CA HIS A 424 -3.70 -9.86 -27.42
C HIS A 424 -4.33 -11.13 -28.02
N GLY A 425 -5.51 -11.54 -27.54
CA GLY A 425 -6.11 -12.84 -27.89
C GLY A 425 -6.39 -13.07 -29.38
N ASN A 426 -6.67 -12.02 -30.17
CA ASN A 426 -6.91 -12.16 -31.61
C ASN A 426 -5.63 -12.11 -32.46
N THR A 427 -4.81 -11.05 -32.31
CA THR A 427 -3.61 -10.83 -33.14
C THR A 427 -2.38 -11.62 -32.67
N GLY A 428 -2.36 -12.09 -31.43
CA GLY A 428 -1.20 -12.73 -30.81
C GLY A 428 -0.05 -11.76 -30.51
N ARG A 429 -0.22 -10.44 -30.64
CA ARG A 429 0.83 -9.46 -30.30
C ARG A 429 0.89 -9.21 -28.80
N TRP A 430 2.06 -8.82 -28.30
CA TRP A 430 2.20 -8.38 -26.91
C TRP A 430 1.47 -7.06 -26.70
N VAL A 431 0.50 -7.05 -25.78
CA VAL A 431 -0.09 -5.82 -25.23
C VAL A 431 0.88 -5.23 -24.23
N ALA A 432 1.37 -6.08 -23.32
CA ALA A 432 2.44 -5.76 -22.42
C ALA A 432 3.41 -6.95 -22.36
N PRO A 433 4.72 -6.74 -22.62
CA PRO A 433 5.71 -7.80 -22.47
C PRO A 433 5.80 -8.24 -20.99
N PRO A 434 6.38 -9.43 -20.70
CA PRO A 434 6.55 -9.89 -19.33
C PRO A 434 7.28 -8.87 -18.46
N ALA A 435 6.56 -8.31 -17.47
CA ALA A 435 7.06 -7.34 -16.51
C ALA A 435 7.18 -7.96 -15.12
N HIS A 436 8.16 -7.50 -14.34
CA HIS A 436 8.48 -8.01 -13.00
C HIS A 436 7.96 -7.09 -11.89
N ASN A 437 7.34 -5.97 -12.26
CA ASN A 437 6.66 -5.07 -11.35
C ASN A 437 5.36 -4.59 -12.00
N ILE A 438 4.41 -4.16 -11.17
CA ILE A 438 3.09 -3.75 -11.65
C ILE A 438 3.15 -2.41 -12.41
N THR A 439 4.03 -1.50 -12.01
CA THR A 439 4.16 -0.16 -12.62
C THR A 439 4.58 -0.23 -14.08
N ASP A 440 5.58 -1.04 -14.42
CA ASP A 440 6.04 -1.28 -15.78
C ASP A 440 4.94 -1.93 -16.60
N LEU A 441 4.24 -2.93 -16.04
CA LEU A 441 3.12 -3.58 -16.73
C LEU A 441 2.07 -2.56 -17.16
N PHE A 442 1.60 -1.72 -16.24
CA PHE A 442 0.60 -0.69 -16.54
C PHE A 442 1.14 0.43 -17.42
N THR A 443 2.44 0.72 -17.37
CA THR A 443 3.08 1.66 -18.30
C THR A 443 3.03 1.14 -19.74
N HIS A 444 3.27 -0.16 -19.96
CA HIS A 444 3.12 -0.76 -21.29
C HIS A 444 1.67 -0.76 -21.76
N ILE A 445 0.72 -1.07 -20.87
CA ILE A 445 -0.72 -1.05 -21.20
C ILE A 445 -1.18 0.36 -21.55
N ALA A 446 -0.75 1.38 -20.80
CA ALA A 446 -1.10 2.78 -21.08
C ALA A 446 -0.56 3.26 -22.43
N ASN A 447 0.58 2.73 -22.88
CA ASN A 447 1.18 3.03 -24.18
C ASN A 447 0.62 2.18 -25.34
N TYR A 448 -0.24 1.20 -25.05
CA TYR A 448 -0.83 0.33 -26.06
C TYR A 448 -2.05 1.00 -26.71
N THR A 449 -1.99 1.21 -28.03
CA THR A 449 -3.01 1.97 -28.77
C THR A 449 -4.01 1.12 -29.54
N ASP A 450 -3.69 -0.15 -29.80
CA ASP A 450 -4.56 -1.04 -30.55
C ASP A 450 -5.83 -1.38 -29.72
N PRO A 451 -6.98 -1.60 -30.37
CA PRO A 451 -8.20 -1.97 -29.65
C PRO A 451 -8.02 -3.32 -28.95
N TRP A 452 -8.71 -3.51 -27.83
CA TRP A 452 -8.77 -4.79 -27.13
C TRP A 452 -9.42 -5.88 -28.00
N PRO A 453 -9.09 -7.18 -27.78
CA PRO A 453 -9.50 -8.26 -28.65
C PRO A 453 -11.02 -8.40 -28.76
N ASN A 454 -11.48 -8.67 -29.97
CA ASN A 454 -12.90 -8.91 -30.30
C ASN A 454 -13.23 -10.39 -30.52
N ARG A 455 -12.24 -11.28 -30.39
CA ARG A 455 -12.37 -12.74 -30.35
C ARG A 455 -11.04 -13.36 -29.90
N LEU A 456 -11.05 -14.65 -29.58
CA LEU A 456 -9.86 -15.45 -29.36
C LEU A 456 -9.43 -16.13 -30.66
N ASN A 457 -8.15 -15.98 -31.03
CA ASN A 457 -7.49 -16.74 -32.08
C ASN A 457 -6.30 -17.50 -31.47
N LEU A 458 -6.57 -18.72 -31.02
CA LEU A 458 -5.61 -19.52 -30.28
C LEU A 458 -4.32 -19.83 -31.08
N PRO A 459 -4.36 -20.15 -32.40
CA PRO A 459 -3.13 -20.35 -33.17
C PRO A 459 -2.15 -19.17 -33.13
N ASN A 460 -2.65 -17.92 -33.22
CA ASN A 460 -1.81 -16.73 -33.15
C ASN A 460 -1.15 -16.58 -31.79
N VAL A 461 -1.93 -16.74 -30.71
CA VAL A 461 -1.43 -16.69 -29.33
C VAL A 461 -0.35 -17.75 -29.09
N LEU A 462 -0.63 -19.00 -29.48
CA LEU A 462 0.31 -20.11 -29.30
C LEU A 462 1.59 -19.94 -30.12
N THR A 463 1.51 -19.31 -31.30
CA THR A 463 2.70 -19.01 -32.12
C THR A 463 3.62 -18.03 -31.41
N THR A 464 3.07 -16.95 -30.85
CA THR A 464 3.84 -15.97 -30.08
C THR A 464 4.42 -16.58 -28.81
N VAL A 465 3.64 -17.39 -28.09
CA VAL A 465 4.10 -18.12 -26.90
C VAL A 465 5.25 -19.06 -27.24
N ASN A 466 5.15 -19.85 -28.31
CA ASN A 466 6.22 -20.75 -28.74
C ASN A 466 7.50 -19.99 -29.07
N GLN A 467 7.40 -18.85 -29.77
CA GLN A 467 8.54 -18.00 -30.05
C GLN A 467 9.16 -17.44 -28.76
N HIS A 468 8.34 -17.00 -27.81
CA HIS A 468 8.80 -16.52 -26.51
C HIS A 468 9.54 -17.60 -25.71
N LEU A 469 8.97 -18.80 -25.60
CA LEU A 469 9.59 -19.94 -24.91
C LEU A 469 10.95 -20.32 -25.53
N ARG A 470 11.05 -20.32 -26.86
CA ARG A 470 12.32 -20.55 -27.57
C ARG A 470 13.36 -19.48 -27.22
N ASN A 471 12.99 -18.21 -27.29
CA ASN A 471 13.88 -17.10 -26.98
C ASN A 471 14.36 -17.16 -25.53
N LYS A 472 13.45 -17.43 -24.59
CA LYS A 472 13.77 -17.62 -23.17
C LYS A 472 14.75 -18.77 -22.96
N THR A 473 14.53 -19.90 -23.64
CA THR A 473 15.45 -21.05 -23.57
C THR A 473 16.85 -20.70 -24.10
N LEU A 474 16.95 -19.94 -25.19
CA LEU A 474 18.24 -19.47 -25.70
C LEU A 474 18.94 -18.51 -24.73
N GLN A 475 18.19 -17.64 -24.06
CA GLN A 475 18.72 -16.76 -23.02
C GLN A 475 19.26 -17.55 -21.82
N ASP A 476 18.53 -18.56 -21.37
CA ASP A 476 18.95 -19.45 -20.27
C ASP A 476 20.21 -20.26 -20.63
N ILE A 477 20.31 -20.72 -21.88
CA ILE A 477 21.52 -21.40 -22.38
C ILE A 477 22.71 -20.44 -22.35
N ASN A 478 22.54 -19.21 -22.83
CA ASN A 478 23.60 -18.20 -22.82
C ASN A 478 24.03 -17.81 -21.41
N SER A 479 23.08 -17.73 -20.47
CA SER A 479 23.35 -17.41 -19.06
C SER A 479 23.81 -18.63 -18.24
N LYS A 480 23.84 -19.83 -18.83
CA LYS A 480 24.20 -21.09 -18.15
C LYS A 480 23.35 -21.34 -16.90
N ALA A 481 22.06 -20.97 -16.97
CA ALA A 481 21.12 -21.12 -15.86
C ALA A 481 20.97 -22.59 -15.44
N SER A 482 20.94 -22.84 -14.13
CA SER A 482 20.71 -24.18 -13.54
C SER A 482 19.25 -24.42 -13.14
N ALA A 483 18.50 -23.35 -12.94
CA ALA A 483 17.08 -23.39 -12.61
C ALA A 483 16.40 -22.10 -13.09
N GLY A 484 15.06 -22.11 -13.07
CA GLY A 484 14.26 -20.96 -13.45
C GLY A 484 12.80 -21.12 -13.10
N ARG A 485 12.01 -20.14 -13.53
CA ARG A 485 10.56 -20.10 -13.31
C ARG A 485 9.86 -20.94 -14.39
N SER A 486 8.83 -21.67 -14.00
CA SER A 486 7.93 -22.31 -14.96
C SER A 486 7.07 -21.25 -15.65
N THR A 487 6.72 -21.47 -16.91
CA THR A 487 5.87 -20.55 -17.67
C THR A 487 4.44 -21.05 -17.63
N VAL A 488 3.50 -20.21 -17.21
CA VAL A 488 2.07 -20.52 -17.20
C VAL A 488 1.41 -19.67 -18.27
N ILE A 489 0.70 -20.31 -19.19
CA ILE A 489 -0.07 -19.65 -20.23
C ILE A 489 -1.54 -19.75 -19.84
N LEU A 490 -2.09 -18.63 -19.39
CA LEU A 490 -3.49 -18.50 -19.00
C LEU A 490 -4.29 -17.97 -20.18
N ILE A 491 -5.10 -18.84 -20.76
CA ILE A 491 -6.04 -18.51 -21.84
C ILE A 491 -7.40 -18.29 -21.20
N MET A 492 -7.83 -17.03 -21.18
CA MET A 492 -9.13 -16.63 -20.65
C MET A 492 -10.10 -16.39 -21.78
N SER A 493 -11.10 -17.25 -21.85
CA SER A 493 -12.15 -17.22 -22.85
C SER A 493 -13.51 -17.48 -22.21
N PRO A 494 -14.04 -16.57 -21.37
CA PRO A 494 -15.31 -16.79 -20.69
C PRO A 494 -16.47 -17.11 -21.64
N THR A 495 -16.51 -16.50 -22.83
CA THR A 495 -17.63 -16.67 -23.77
C THR A 495 -17.24 -17.17 -25.15
N ASP A 496 -16.06 -16.79 -25.66
CA ASP A 496 -15.66 -17.20 -27.00
C ASP A 496 -15.10 -18.64 -27.03
N GLN A 497 -15.22 -19.30 -28.18
CA GLN A 497 -14.70 -20.65 -28.38
C GLN A 497 -13.94 -20.77 -29.70
N PRO A 498 -12.83 -21.54 -29.73
CA PRO A 498 -12.07 -21.74 -30.96
C PRO A 498 -12.90 -22.54 -31.98
N SER A 499 -12.79 -22.15 -33.25
CA SER A 499 -13.41 -22.89 -34.37
C SER A 499 -12.69 -24.22 -34.64
N GLY A 500 -13.34 -25.15 -35.35
CA GLY A 500 -12.78 -26.48 -35.63
C GLY A 500 -11.40 -26.46 -36.30
N ASN A 501 -11.18 -25.58 -37.28
CA ASN A 501 -9.88 -25.44 -37.96
C ASN A 501 -8.80 -24.85 -37.02
N GLU A 502 -9.18 -23.93 -36.14
CA GLU A 502 -8.28 -23.37 -35.13
C GLU A 502 -7.90 -24.42 -34.09
N ILE A 503 -8.81 -25.31 -33.70
CA ILE A 503 -8.55 -26.44 -32.80
C ILE A 503 -7.47 -27.37 -33.39
N GLU A 504 -7.58 -27.76 -34.66
CA GLU A 504 -6.60 -28.64 -35.31
C GLU A 504 -5.21 -28.00 -35.42
N THR A 505 -5.17 -26.73 -35.83
CA THR A 505 -3.92 -25.97 -35.91
C THR A 505 -3.28 -25.80 -34.53
N SER A 506 -4.09 -25.47 -33.52
CA SER A 506 -3.65 -25.30 -32.14
C SER A 506 -3.13 -26.61 -31.56
N ARG A 507 -3.75 -27.75 -31.87
CA ARG A 507 -3.27 -29.08 -31.45
C ARG A 507 -1.86 -29.34 -31.94
N THR A 508 -1.56 -29.02 -33.19
CA THR A 508 -0.23 -29.22 -33.80
C THR A 508 0.83 -28.34 -33.11
N ILE A 509 0.54 -27.05 -32.92
CA ILE A 509 1.49 -26.13 -32.26
C ILE A 509 1.71 -26.56 -30.81
N MET A 510 0.64 -26.91 -30.10
CA MET A 510 0.73 -27.29 -28.71
C MET A 510 1.47 -28.61 -28.50
N HIS A 511 1.31 -29.59 -29.40
CA HIS A 511 2.15 -30.79 -29.38
C HIS A 511 3.64 -30.45 -29.53
N SER A 512 4.00 -29.47 -30.39
CA SER A 512 5.38 -28.98 -30.50
C SER A 512 5.86 -28.31 -29.21
N ILE A 513 5.02 -27.51 -28.54
CA ILE A 513 5.38 -26.86 -27.28
C ILE A 513 5.61 -27.92 -26.19
N ARG A 514 4.67 -28.85 -25.99
CA ARG A 514 4.75 -29.90 -24.96
C ARG A 514 5.97 -30.81 -25.11
N SER A 515 6.30 -31.18 -26.35
CA SER A 515 7.47 -32.02 -26.63
C SER A 515 8.80 -31.29 -26.43
N SER A 516 8.80 -29.95 -26.49
CA SER A 516 10.02 -29.13 -26.41
C SER A 516 10.25 -28.51 -25.02
N PHE A 517 9.18 -28.21 -24.28
CA PHE A 517 9.21 -27.45 -23.03
C PHE A 517 8.44 -28.19 -21.93
N PHE A 518 9.15 -28.80 -20.98
CA PHE A 518 8.56 -29.59 -19.89
C PHE A 518 7.94 -28.74 -18.77
N ASP A 519 8.24 -27.44 -18.78
CA ASP A 519 7.98 -26.42 -17.78
C ASP A 519 6.97 -25.37 -18.25
N ALA A 520 6.32 -25.62 -19.39
CA ALA A 520 5.19 -24.85 -19.90
C ALA A 520 3.87 -25.47 -19.42
N TYR A 521 3.10 -24.69 -18.66
CA TYR A 521 1.79 -25.05 -18.13
C TYR A 521 0.71 -24.29 -18.87
N PHE A 522 -0.39 -24.96 -19.22
CA PHE A 522 -1.54 -24.33 -19.86
C PHE A 522 -2.72 -24.29 -18.90
N ALA A 523 -3.24 -23.09 -18.64
CA ALA A 523 -4.45 -22.88 -17.88
C ALA A 523 -5.54 -22.35 -18.82
N TYR A 524 -6.67 -23.06 -18.89
CA TYR A 524 -7.82 -22.68 -19.69
C TYR A 524 -8.96 -22.25 -18.75
N ALA A 525 -9.43 -21.02 -18.91
CA ALA A 525 -10.52 -20.47 -18.11
C ALA A 525 -11.69 -20.09 -19.03
N ALA A 526 -12.77 -20.88 -18.98
CA ALA A 526 -13.96 -20.69 -19.81
C ALA A 526 -15.23 -21.20 -19.11
N GLN A 527 -16.41 -20.73 -19.53
CA GLN A 527 -17.68 -21.30 -19.04
C GLN A 527 -17.89 -22.73 -19.55
N ASP A 528 -17.49 -22.99 -20.81
CA ASP A 528 -17.50 -24.32 -21.40
C ASP A 528 -16.09 -24.68 -21.91
N LEU A 529 -15.55 -25.76 -21.33
CA LEU A 529 -14.19 -26.23 -21.56
C LEU A 529 -14.11 -27.34 -22.60
N THR A 530 -15.24 -27.83 -23.13
CA THR A 530 -15.30 -29.03 -23.97
C THR A 530 -14.36 -28.93 -25.18
N ASN A 531 -14.36 -27.78 -25.86
CA ASN A 531 -13.50 -27.57 -27.02
C ASN A 531 -12.01 -27.44 -26.67
N PHE A 532 -11.68 -26.87 -25.51
CA PHE A 532 -10.30 -26.80 -25.02
C PHE A 532 -9.78 -28.19 -24.61
N GLN A 533 -10.61 -29.00 -23.95
CA GLN A 533 -10.30 -30.38 -23.62
C GLN A 533 -10.07 -31.22 -24.88
N ASN A 534 -10.86 -31.01 -25.93
CA ASN A 534 -10.70 -31.69 -27.22
C ASN A 534 -9.39 -31.40 -27.95
N ILE A 535 -8.74 -30.26 -27.67
CA ILE A 535 -7.38 -30.01 -28.16
C ILE A 535 -6.37 -30.98 -27.49
N ASN A 536 -6.68 -31.47 -26.28
CA ASN A 536 -5.74 -32.13 -25.37
C ASN A 536 -5.93 -33.64 -25.20
N ASN A 537 -6.90 -34.24 -25.90
CA ASN A 537 -7.33 -35.64 -25.71
C ASN A 537 -6.26 -36.75 -25.91
N GLU A 538 -5.03 -36.43 -26.33
CA GLU A 538 -3.98 -37.45 -26.51
C GLU A 538 -3.09 -37.64 -25.27
N TYR A 539 -2.91 -36.63 -24.41
CA TYR A 539 -2.09 -36.72 -23.20
C TYR A 539 -2.55 -35.68 -22.17
N LEU A 540 -3.33 -36.10 -21.17
CA LEU A 540 -3.58 -35.30 -19.97
C LEU A 540 -2.31 -35.36 -19.10
N ASP A 541 -1.33 -34.53 -19.42
CA ASP A 541 -0.17 -34.30 -18.56
C ASP A 541 -0.55 -33.38 -17.40
N TYR A 542 0.17 -33.46 -16.28
CA TYR A 542 -0.03 -32.60 -15.08
C TYR A 542 0.30 -31.11 -15.35
N SER A 543 0.63 -30.75 -16.59
CA SER A 543 0.88 -29.38 -17.05
C SER A 543 -0.39 -28.61 -17.41
N GLU A 544 -1.57 -29.21 -17.29
CA GLU A 544 -2.84 -28.61 -17.73
C GLU A 544 -3.80 -28.35 -16.58
N ILE A 545 -4.37 -27.15 -16.59
CA ILE A 545 -5.32 -26.69 -15.60
C ILE A 545 -6.57 -26.23 -16.36
N PHE A 546 -7.70 -26.88 -16.09
CA PHE A 546 -8.98 -26.51 -16.66
C PHE A 546 -9.84 -25.87 -15.57
N ILE A 547 -10.26 -24.62 -15.79
CA ILE A 547 -10.96 -23.80 -14.81
C ILE A 547 -12.33 -23.45 -15.38
N THR A 548 -13.38 -24.05 -14.84
CA THR A 548 -14.75 -23.73 -15.21
C THR A 548 -15.13 -22.40 -14.57
N LEU A 549 -15.54 -21.43 -15.39
CA LEU A 549 -15.94 -20.11 -14.93
C LEU A 549 -17.45 -20.05 -14.65
N PRO A 550 -17.88 -19.43 -13.53
CA PRO A 550 -19.29 -19.29 -13.20
C PRO A 550 -19.99 -18.18 -14.01
N SER A 551 -19.25 -17.14 -14.40
CA SER A 551 -19.76 -16.00 -15.16
C SER A 551 -18.63 -15.26 -15.90
N THR A 552 -18.96 -14.14 -16.54
CA THR A 552 -17.98 -13.21 -17.13
C THR A 552 -17.51 -12.13 -16.15
N CYS A 553 -18.05 -12.09 -14.92
CA CYS A 553 -17.69 -11.08 -13.92
C CYS A 553 -16.24 -11.25 -13.46
N VAL A 554 -15.44 -10.19 -13.53
CA VAL A 554 -14.00 -10.23 -13.19
C VAL A 554 -13.75 -10.75 -11.77
N GLN A 555 -14.57 -10.36 -10.80
CA GLN A 555 -14.43 -10.79 -9.40
C GLN A 555 -14.61 -12.30 -9.22
N GLU A 556 -15.59 -12.88 -9.91
CA GLU A 556 -15.86 -14.32 -9.83
C GLU A 556 -14.78 -15.12 -10.56
N VAL A 557 -14.33 -14.61 -11.70
CA VAL A 557 -13.21 -15.20 -12.47
C VAL A 557 -11.91 -15.17 -11.66
N ALA A 558 -11.61 -14.04 -11.01
CA ALA A 558 -10.47 -13.91 -10.09
C ALA A 558 -10.54 -14.95 -8.96
N THR A 559 -11.71 -15.12 -8.34
CA THR A 559 -11.90 -16.10 -7.25
C THR A 559 -11.69 -17.54 -7.73
N ALA A 560 -12.15 -17.88 -8.94
CA ALA A 560 -11.92 -19.19 -9.54
C ALA A 560 -10.44 -19.43 -9.82
N ILE A 561 -9.75 -18.45 -10.41
CA ILE A 561 -8.32 -18.55 -10.72
C ILE A 561 -7.47 -18.63 -9.45
N ASP A 562 -7.82 -17.88 -8.41
CA ASP A 562 -7.18 -17.98 -7.09
C ASP A 562 -7.19 -19.43 -6.57
N THR A 563 -8.39 -20.04 -6.60
CA THR A 563 -8.63 -21.37 -6.06
C THR A 563 -7.96 -22.47 -6.88
N PHE A 564 -8.06 -22.39 -8.20
CA PHE A 564 -7.65 -23.47 -9.09
C PHE A 564 -6.28 -23.28 -9.75
N MET A 565 -5.64 -22.11 -9.63
CA MET A 565 -4.33 -21.82 -10.22
C MET A 565 -3.35 -21.25 -9.20
N ILE A 566 -3.69 -20.15 -8.53
CA ILE A 566 -2.75 -19.46 -7.64
C ILE A 566 -2.43 -20.29 -6.40
N LYS A 567 -3.44 -20.90 -5.78
CA LYS A 567 -3.25 -21.77 -4.61
C LYS A 567 -2.68 -23.16 -4.93
N ASN A 568 -2.50 -23.48 -6.22
CA ASN A 568 -1.85 -24.71 -6.64
C ASN A 568 -0.32 -24.52 -6.67
N ASP A 569 0.42 -25.50 -6.12
CA ASP A 569 1.88 -25.47 -6.06
C ASP A 569 2.48 -25.77 -7.44
N ILE A 570 2.66 -24.73 -8.26
CA ILE A 570 3.35 -24.82 -9.55
C ILE A 570 4.85 -24.79 -9.29
N PRO A 571 5.58 -25.90 -9.52
CA PRO A 571 6.99 -25.97 -9.17
C PRO A 571 7.84 -25.13 -10.12
N LYS A 572 8.96 -24.61 -9.60
CA LYS A 572 10.05 -24.05 -10.42
C LYS A 572 10.72 -25.17 -11.22
N ARG A 573 11.45 -24.82 -12.28
CA ARG A 573 12.15 -25.79 -13.12
C ARG A 573 13.62 -25.88 -12.73
N ILE A 574 14.16 -27.10 -12.70
CA ILE A 574 15.60 -27.38 -12.61
C ILE A 574 16.02 -27.98 -13.94
N VAL A 575 17.04 -27.39 -14.54
CA VAL A 575 17.63 -27.81 -15.81
C VAL A 575 19.06 -28.29 -15.57
N GLY A 576 19.43 -29.38 -16.25
CA GLY A 576 20.77 -29.93 -16.17
C GLY A 576 21.80 -29.08 -16.92
N ALA A 577 23.07 -29.39 -16.72
CA ALA A 577 24.16 -28.62 -17.26
C ALA A 577 24.20 -28.69 -18.80
N ALA A 578 24.36 -27.52 -19.43
CA ALA A 578 24.54 -27.45 -20.87
C ALA A 578 25.84 -28.16 -21.26
N CYS A 579 25.71 -29.19 -22.12
CA CYS A 579 26.83 -29.96 -22.62
C CYS A 579 27.24 -29.42 -24.00
N PRO A 580 28.50 -29.05 -24.22
CA PRO A 580 29.02 -28.97 -25.58
C PRO A 580 28.88 -30.35 -26.23
N SER A 581 28.61 -30.42 -27.54
CA SER A 581 28.37 -31.67 -28.27
C SER A 581 29.48 -32.72 -28.13
N ASN A 582 30.68 -32.35 -27.64
CA ASN A 582 31.82 -33.24 -27.36
C ASN A 582 32.56 -32.91 -26.04
N GLY A 583 31.97 -32.14 -25.12
CA GLY A 583 32.66 -31.66 -23.91
C GLY A 583 32.44 -32.55 -22.68
N THR A 584 33.49 -32.77 -21.88
CA THR A 584 33.42 -33.42 -20.56
C THR A 584 33.25 -32.43 -19.39
N THR A 585 33.35 -31.13 -19.68
CA THR A 585 33.24 -30.04 -18.71
C THR A 585 31.84 -29.47 -18.72
N PHE A 586 31.19 -29.50 -17.56
CA PHE A 586 29.85 -28.98 -17.34
C PHE A 586 29.95 -27.66 -16.57
N TYR A 587 29.42 -26.58 -17.14
CA TYR A 587 29.38 -25.28 -16.48
C TYR A 587 27.93 -24.90 -16.19
N GLN A 588 27.63 -24.64 -14.93
CA GLN A 588 26.35 -24.09 -14.48
C GLN A 588 26.62 -22.96 -13.49
N ILE A 589 25.75 -21.97 -13.51
CA ILE A 589 25.73 -20.90 -12.52
C ILE A 589 24.73 -21.29 -11.43
N GLU A 590 25.09 -21.06 -10.17
CA GLU A 590 24.22 -21.27 -9.02
C GLU A 590 22.96 -20.42 -9.17
N TYR A 591 21.79 -21.02 -8.92
CA TYR A 591 20.52 -20.30 -8.91
C TYR A 591 20.21 -19.84 -7.50
N GLU A 592 20.18 -18.52 -7.30
CA GLU A 592 19.77 -17.92 -6.03
C GLU A 592 18.26 -17.77 -5.97
N ASP A 593 17.64 -18.41 -4.96
CA ASP A 593 16.22 -18.29 -4.69
C ASP A 593 15.92 -17.61 -3.35
N SER A 594 14.85 -16.82 -3.32
CA SER A 594 14.32 -16.22 -2.09
C SER A 594 13.44 -17.24 -1.37
N VAL A 595 13.86 -17.68 -0.18
CA VAL A 595 13.06 -18.57 0.68
C VAL A 595 12.59 -17.79 1.89
N LEU A 596 11.28 -17.56 1.98
CA LEU A 596 10.64 -16.96 3.15
C LEU A 596 10.35 -18.04 4.21
N SER A 597 10.35 -17.63 5.47
CA SER A 597 10.05 -18.55 6.59
C SER A 597 8.65 -19.12 6.43
N LYS A 598 8.50 -20.44 6.58
CA LYS A 598 7.24 -21.22 6.49
C LYS A 598 6.60 -21.36 5.09
N LYS A 599 7.10 -20.71 4.03
CA LYS A 599 6.63 -20.97 2.65
C LYS A 599 7.31 -22.24 2.09
N LYS A 600 6.53 -23.11 1.45
CA LYS A 600 7.07 -24.26 0.69
C LYS A 600 7.42 -23.84 -0.74
N ARG A 601 8.46 -24.44 -1.31
CA ARG A 601 8.90 -24.21 -2.69
C ARG A 601 9.06 -25.54 -3.41
N GLY A 602 8.19 -25.79 -4.39
CA GLY A 602 8.31 -26.93 -5.29
C GLY A 602 9.36 -26.70 -6.38
N TYR A 603 10.11 -27.75 -6.72
CA TYR A 603 11.04 -27.79 -7.85
C TYR A 603 10.83 -29.05 -8.67
N ARG A 604 10.83 -28.92 -9.99
CA ARG A 604 10.67 -30.00 -10.96
C ARG A 604 11.92 -30.14 -11.81
N ILE A 605 12.49 -31.33 -11.79
CA ILE A 605 13.68 -31.67 -12.59
C ILE A 605 13.22 -32.10 -13.99
N HIS A 606 13.91 -31.60 -15.02
CA HIS A 606 13.59 -31.95 -16.41
C HIS A 606 13.60 -33.48 -16.61
N PRO A 607 12.51 -34.10 -17.11
CA PRO A 607 12.34 -35.56 -17.19
C PRO A 607 13.43 -36.30 -17.98
N PHE A 608 13.97 -35.69 -19.04
CA PHE A 608 15.10 -36.23 -19.80
C PHE A 608 16.30 -36.65 -18.93
N TYR A 609 16.68 -35.85 -17.92
CA TYR A 609 17.82 -36.20 -17.05
C TYR A 609 17.52 -37.39 -16.16
N LEU A 610 16.27 -37.56 -15.72
CA LEU A 610 15.85 -38.74 -14.95
C LEU A 610 15.91 -40.03 -15.79
N ARG A 611 15.82 -39.94 -17.12
CA ARG A 611 15.86 -41.12 -18.02
C ARG A 611 17.28 -41.51 -18.42
N GLN A 612 18.21 -40.55 -18.51
CA GLN A 612 19.55 -40.79 -19.06
C GLN A 612 20.68 -40.85 -18.02
N GLN A 613 20.46 -40.34 -16.80
CA GLN A 613 21.49 -40.27 -15.78
C GLN A 613 21.12 -41.18 -14.59
N PRO A 614 21.98 -42.14 -14.19
CA PRO A 614 21.71 -43.01 -13.05
C PRO A 614 21.82 -42.28 -11.69
N LEU A 615 22.45 -41.10 -11.66
CA LEU A 615 22.63 -40.29 -10.46
C LEU A 615 22.36 -38.81 -10.78
N ILE A 616 21.44 -38.18 -10.03
CA ILE A 616 21.22 -36.73 -10.06
C ILE A 616 21.56 -36.19 -8.67
N ARG A 617 22.47 -35.20 -8.60
CA ARG A 617 22.84 -34.53 -7.36
C ARG A 617 22.34 -33.10 -7.40
N VAL A 618 21.40 -32.77 -6.51
CA VAL A 618 20.97 -31.38 -6.25
C VAL A 618 21.56 -30.97 -4.91
N GLN A 619 22.33 -29.87 -4.90
CA GLN A 619 22.89 -29.30 -3.68
C GLN A 619 22.17 -27.99 -3.39
N VAL A 620 21.55 -27.90 -2.21
CA VAL A 620 20.91 -26.68 -1.72
C VAL A 620 21.75 -26.13 -0.59
N THR A 621 22.29 -24.94 -0.75
CA THR A 621 23.06 -24.22 0.27
C THR A 621 22.24 -23.06 0.80
N ALA A 622 21.82 -23.14 2.06
CA ALA A 622 21.26 -21.99 2.75
C ALA A 622 22.38 -21.30 3.54
N PRO A 623 22.60 -19.98 3.38
CA PRO A 623 23.47 -19.25 4.30
C PRO A 623 22.87 -19.41 5.69
N SER A 624 23.68 -19.89 6.64
CA SER A 624 23.25 -20.21 8.00
C SER A 624 22.37 -19.09 8.58
N MET A 625 21.07 -19.35 8.76
CA MET A 625 20.31 -18.63 9.77
C MET A 625 21.04 -18.88 11.08
N ILE A 626 21.68 -17.84 11.63
CA ILE A 626 22.34 -17.91 12.92
C ILE A 626 21.26 -18.36 13.92
N VAL A 627 21.37 -19.62 14.31
CA VAL A 627 20.64 -20.19 15.44
C VAL A 627 21.01 -19.31 16.62
N LYS A 628 20.05 -18.54 17.14
CA LYS A 628 20.15 -18.00 18.49
C LYS A 628 20.39 -19.21 19.39
N LYS A 629 21.61 -19.36 19.91
CA LYS A 629 21.80 -20.08 21.16
C LYS A 629 20.92 -19.35 22.18
N LEU A 630 19.87 -20.03 22.62
CA LEU A 630 19.14 -19.66 23.83
C LEU A 630 20.09 -19.63 25.02
#